data_AF-A0A081REY8-F1
#
_entry.id   AF-A0A081REY8-F1
#
_cell.length_a   1.000
_cell.length_b   1.000
_cell.length_c   1.000
_cell.angle_alpha   90.00
_cell.angle_beta   90.00
_cell.angle_gamma   90.00
#
_symmetry.space_group_name_H-M   'P 1'
#
loop_
_entity.id
_entity.type
_entity.pdbx_description
1 polymer ?
#
loop_
_entity_poly.entity_id
_entity_poly.type
_entity_poly.pdbx_seq_one_letter_code
_entity_poly.pdbx_strand_id
1 'polypeptide(L)'
;MLIELRKLKIIKALSDETPCYTAEIWIDGALAFLASNRGHGAADDYRQVGALTEHAVNAWLRAHRPTRTFHGHTFEPDMEHEVARLMDEAEQTVLLRRRLRTHVITIEDGDVYTYPLKGRPAAALMSAIRARKAGVEFLNETGAAGLRRAVQLLMAKADLADADRTDPA
;
A
#
# COMPACT_ATOMS: atom_id res chain seq x y z
N MET A 1 -15.00 9.87 -4.81
CA MET A 1 -13.70 10.53 -4.89
C MET A 1 -12.63 9.47 -5.11
N LEU A 2 -11.85 9.61 -6.17
CA LEU A 2 -10.59 8.90 -6.39
C LEU A 2 -9.47 9.75 -5.77
N ILE A 3 -8.83 9.24 -4.73
CA ILE A 3 -7.74 9.93 -4.01
C ILE A 3 -6.41 9.26 -4.41
N GLU A 4 -5.45 10.06 -4.85
CA GLU A 4 -4.15 9.59 -5.32
C GLU A 4 -3.02 10.40 -4.69
N LEU A 5 -1.92 9.72 -4.33
CA LEU A 5 -0.66 10.39 -4.01
C LEU A 5 0.20 10.51 -5.27
N ARG A 6 0.68 11.73 -5.54
CA ARG A 6 1.66 12.00 -6.59
C ARG A 6 2.90 12.65 -6.00
N LYS A 7 4.03 12.47 -6.70
CA LYS A 7 5.35 12.99 -6.28
C LYS A 7 5.71 12.64 -4.82
N LEU A 8 5.24 11.49 -4.33
CA LEU A 8 5.53 10.99 -2.99
C LEU A 8 7.05 10.81 -2.82
N LYS A 9 7.59 11.41 -1.77
CA LYS A 9 8.98 11.26 -1.35
C LYS A 9 9.01 10.93 0.14
N ILE A 10 9.49 9.73 0.47
CA ILE A 10 9.69 9.28 1.86
C ILE A 10 11.18 9.35 2.17
N ILE A 11 11.54 10.01 3.27
CA ILE A 11 12.92 10.24 3.69
C ILE A 11 13.18 9.38 4.93
N LYS A 12 13.50 8.10 4.71
CA LYS A 12 13.66 7.12 5.80
C LYS A 12 14.71 7.51 6.83
N ALA A 13 15.78 8.20 6.42
CA ALA A 13 16.83 8.66 7.31
C ALA A 13 16.37 9.75 8.31
N LEU A 14 15.22 10.38 8.07
CA LEU A 14 14.64 11.41 8.93
C LEU A 14 13.30 10.96 9.55
N SER A 15 12.90 9.70 9.34
CA SER A 15 11.69 9.13 9.94
C SER A 15 12.09 8.50 11.27
N ASP A 16 11.52 8.99 12.38
CA ASP A 16 11.82 8.51 13.74
C ASP A 16 10.64 7.69 14.27
N GLU A 17 9.52 8.36 14.55
CA GLU A 17 8.28 7.73 15.01
C GLU A 17 7.24 7.62 13.88
N THR A 18 7.16 8.64 13.02
CA THR A 18 6.28 8.66 11.84
C THR A 18 7.10 8.80 10.56
N PRO A 19 6.52 8.50 9.38
CA PRO A 19 7.21 8.75 8.12
C PRO A 19 7.53 10.24 7.94
N CYS A 20 8.79 10.59 7.70
CA CYS A 20 9.15 11.91 7.18
C CYS A 20 8.92 11.91 5.66
N TYR A 21 7.98 12.72 5.18
CA TYR A 21 7.61 12.69 3.76
C TYR A 21 7.08 14.02 3.22
N THR A 22 6.99 14.08 1.90
CA THR A 22 6.20 15.08 1.15
C THR A 22 5.43 14.39 0.03
N ALA A 23 4.22 14.86 -0.26
CA ALA A 23 3.40 14.37 -1.36
C ALA A 23 2.43 15.44 -1.88
N GLU A 24 1.96 15.25 -3.11
CA GLU A 24 0.79 15.92 -3.63
C GLU A 24 -0.42 14.98 -3.50
N ILE A 25 -1.53 15.48 -2.94
CA ILE A 25 -2.80 14.75 -2.90
C ILE A 25 -3.68 15.25 -4.03
N TRP A 26 -3.98 14.33 -4.96
CA TRP A 26 -4.84 14.57 -6.10
C TRP A 26 -6.18 13.88 -5.88
N ILE A 27 -7.27 14.60 -6.08
CA ILE A 27 -8.64 14.09 -5.95
C ILE A 27 -9.37 14.27 -7.26
N ASP A 28 -9.89 13.17 -7.81
CA ASP A 28 -10.62 13.14 -9.08
C ASP A 28 -9.84 13.84 -10.22
N GLY A 29 -8.52 13.67 -10.21
CA GLY A 29 -7.61 14.22 -11.23
C GLY A 29 -7.18 15.67 -11.02
N ALA A 30 -7.60 16.34 -9.93
CA ALA A 30 -7.20 17.71 -9.59
C ALA A 30 -6.32 17.75 -8.32
N LEU A 31 -5.30 18.61 -8.31
CA LEU A 31 -4.47 18.83 -7.12
C LEU A 31 -5.31 19.49 -6.01
N ALA A 32 -5.44 18.81 -4.87
CA ALA A 32 -6.27 19.25 -3.75
C ALA A 32 -5.43 19.74 -2.55
N PHE A 33 -4.39 19.00 -2.19
CA PHE A 33 -3.53 19.32 -1.05
C PHE A 33 -2.05 19.06 -1.34
N LEU A 34 -1.20 19.74 -0.58
CA LEU A 34 0.19 19.35 -0.40
C LEU A 34 0.32 18.78 1.02
N ALA A 35 0.81 17.56 1.10
CA ALA A 35 0.95 16.82 2.34
C ALA A 35 2.42 16.72 2.76
N SER A 36 2.68 16.81 4.06
CA SER A 36 4.01 16.57 4.60
C SER A 36 3.98 16.13 6.05
N ASN A 37 5.04 15.43 6.47
CA ASN A 37 5.30 15.13 7.87
C ASN A 37 6.81 15.21 8.15
N ARG A 38 7.17 15.61 9.36
CA ARG A 38 8.56 15.76 9.80
C ARG A 38 9.17 14.49 10.37
N GLY A 39 8.34 13.51 10.73
CA GLY A 39 8.76 12.17 11.16
C GLY A 39 8.89 11.96 12.67
N HIS A 40 8.42 12.91 13.50
CA HIS A 40 8.57 12.90 14.96
C HIS A 40 7.26 12.64 15.71
N GLY A 41 6.36 11.82 15.17
CA GLY A 41 5.14 11.41 15.88
C GLY A 41 3.96 12.39 15.80
N ALA A 42 4.15 13.54 15.16
CA ALA A 42 3.07 14.51 14.95
C ALA A 42 2.17 14.10 13.77
N ALA A 43 0.93 14.62 13.79
CA ALA A 43 -0.01 14.50 12.69
C ALA A 43 0.55 15.12 11.40
N ASP A 44 0.02 14.66 10.27
CA ASP A 44 0.36 15.20 8.95
C ASP A 44 -0.09 16.66 8.77
N ASP A 45 0.71 17.43 8.04
CA ASP A 45 0.37 18.79 7.61
C ASP A 45 -0.24 18.76 6.20
N TYR A 46 -1.50 19.19 6.09
CA TYR A 46 -2.23 19.29 4.83
C TYR A 46 -2.49 20.74 4.44
N ARG A 47 -1.66 21.25 3.52
CA ARG A 47 -1.89 22.57 2.93
C ARG A 47 -2.86 22.47 1.77
N GLN A 48 -4.09 22.95 1.97
CA GLN A 48 -5.10 23.03 0.92
C GLN A 48 -4.63 23.98 -0.21
N VAL A 49 -4.72 23.50 -1.44
CA VAL A 49 -4.42 24.27 -2.67
C VAL A 49 -5.56 24.19 -3.68
N GLY A 50 -6.46 23.22 -3.56
CA GLY A 50 -7.63 23.05 -4.41
C GLY A 50 -8.95 23.46 -3.74
N ALA A 51 -10.05 23.14 -4.40
CA ALA A 51 -11.40 23.53 -3.98
C ALA A 51 -11.98 22.67 -2.85
N LEU A 52 -11.51 21.44 -2.69
CA LEU A 52 -11.97 20.53 -1.64
C LEU A 52 -11.32 20.89 -0.30
N THR A 53 -12.14 20.98 0.75
CA THR A 53 -11.67 21.13 2.12
C THR A 53 -11.39 19.77 2.73
N GLU A 54 -10.46 19.72 3.68
CA GLU A 54 -10.16 18.49 4.43
C GLU A 54 -11.42 17.92 5.09
N HIS A 55 -12.27 18.79 5.65
CA HIS A 55 -13.56 18.39 6.22
C HIS A 55 -14.47 17.67 5.22
N ALA A 56 -14.58 18.17 3.98
CA ALA A 56 -15.40 17.53 2.95
C ALA A 56 -14.83 16.17 2.53
N VAL A 57 -13.50 16.05 2.47
CA VAL A 57 -12.82 14.78 2.19
C VAL A 57 -13.06 13.78 3.32
N ASN A 58 -12.87 14.18 4.58
CA ASN A 58 -13.13 13.33 5.75
C ASN A 58 -14.61 12.90 5.85
N ALA A 59 -15.55 13.79 5.53
CA ALA A 59 -16.97 13.42 5.45
C ALA A 59 -17.23 12.37 4.37
N TRP A 60 -16.58 12.50 3.20
CA TRP A 60 -16.69 11.51 2.14
C TRP A 60 -16.05 10.17 2.54
N LEU A 61 -14.87 10.19 3.15
CA LEU A 61 -14.17 8.98 3.59
C LEU A 61 -14.99 8.18 4.60
N ARG A 62 -15.55 8.84 5.63
CA ARG A 62 -16.44 8.21 6.61
C ARG A 62 -17.65 7.52 6.00
N ALA A 63 -18.18 8.04 4.91
CA ALA A 63 -19.33 7.45 4.22
C ALA A 63 -18.96 6.32 3.23
N HIS A 64 -17.70 6.22 2.78
CA HIS A 64 -17.32 5.35 1.64
C HIS A 64 -16.17 4.39 1.92
N ARG A 65 -15.50 4.51 3.07
CA ARG A 65 -14.40 3.63 3.48
C ARG A 65 -14.81 2.80 4.70
N PRO A 66 -14.31 1.56 4.83
CA PRO A 66 -14.52 0.79 6.05
C PRO A 66 -13.76 1.43 7.21
N THR A 67 -14.30 1.29 8.42
CA THR A 67 -13.56 1.59 9.66
C THR A 67 -12.38 0.64 9.81
N ARG A 68 -11.33 1.10 10.48
CA ARG A 68 -10.13 0.31 10.76
C ARG A 68 -10.01 0.02 12.25
N THR A 69 -9.56 -1.17 12.59
CA THR A 69 -9.25 -1.54 13.98
C THR A 69 -7.75 -1.66 14.12
N PHE A 70 -7.19 -0.97 15.11
CA PHE A 70 -5.77 -0.97 15.41
C PHE A 70 -5.59 -0.94 16.92
N HIS A 71 -4.81 -1.90 17.48
CA HIS A 71 -4.67 -2.10 18.93
C HIS A 71 -6.01 -2.15 19.69
N GLY A 72 -7.02 -2.83 19.13
CA GLY A 72 -8.35 -2.93 19.75
C GLY A 72 -9.20 -1.66 19.72
N HIS A 73 -8.69 -0.56 19.15
CA HIS A 73 -9.43 0.67 18.95
C HIS A 73 -9.95 0.76 17.52
N THR A 74 -11.23 1.14 17.35
CA THR A 74 -11.82 1.38 16.04
C THR A 74 -11.72 2.86 15.70
N PHE A 75 -11.13 3.15 14.55
CA PHE A 75 -10.93 4.50 14.02
C PHE A 75 -11.86 4.73 12.83
N GLU A 76 -12.51 5.91 12.83
CA GLU A 76 -13.22 6.40 11.65
C GLU A 76 -12.21 6.69 10.54
N PRO A 77 -12.51 6.37 9.28
CA PRO A 77 -11.60 6.66 8.19
C PRO A 77 -11.55 8.16 7.92
N ASP A 78 -10.35 8.71 7.89
CA ASP A 78 -10.06 10.10 7.58
C ASP A 78 -8.87 10.20 6.60
N MET A 79 -8.48 11.44 6.31
CA MET A 79 -7.42 11.76 5.37
C MET A 79 -6.06 11.25 5.83
N GLU A 80 -5.76 11.25 7.13
CA GLU A 80 -4.49 10.73 7.68
C GLU A 80 -4.38 9.23 7.46
N HIS A 81 -5.44 8.49 7.77
CA HIS A 81 -5.48 7.06 7.55
C HIS A 81 -5.44 6.69 6.06
N GLU A 82 -6.13 7.43 5.19
CA GLU A 82 -6.10 7.16 3.74
C GLU A 82 -4.73 7.49 3.13
N VAL A 83 -4.06 8.56 3.58
CA VAL A 83 -2.70 8.91 3.12
C VAL A 83 -1.69 7.84 3.57
N ALA A 84 -1.74 7.42 4.84
CA ALA A 84 -0.90 6.31 5.32
C ALA A 84 -1.10 5.04 4.49
N ARG A 85 -2.36 4.66 4.24
CA ARG A 85 -2.70 3.50 3.38
C ARG A 85 -2.11 3.62 1.96
N LEU A 86 -2.23 4.80 1.35
CA LEU A 86 -1.69 5.04 0.00
C LEU A 86 -0.14 5.04 -0.02
N MET A 87 0.51 5.47 1.06
CA MET A 87 1.96 5.36 1.22
C MET A 87 2.39 3.90 1.33
N ASP A 88 1.71 3.08 2.14
CA ASP A 88 1.97 1.65 2.26
C ASP A 88 1.80 0.93 0.92
N GLU A 89 0.72 1.26 0.19
CA GLU A 89 0.46 0.74 -1.15
C GLU A 89 1.63 1.06 -2.12
N ALA A 90 2.14 2.29 -2.07
CA ALA A 90 3.27 2.72 -2.90
C ALA A 90 4.57 1.99 -2.51
N GLU A 91 4.86 1.84 -1.22
CA GLU A 91 6.05 1.12 -0.75
C GLU A 91 5.99 -0.36 -1.15
N GLN A 92 4.87 -1.05 -0.91
CA GLN A 92 4.66 -2.44 -1.31
C GLN A 92 4.80 -2.63 -2.83
N THR A 93 4.25 -1.70 -3.60
CA THR A 93 4.39 -1.68 -5.08
C THR A 93 5.86 -1.62 -5.49
N VAL A 94 6.65 -0.71 -4.89
CA VAL A 94 8.09 -0.58 -5.18
C VAL A 94 8.85 -1.83 -4.76
N LEU A 95 8.56 -2.39 -3.59
CA LEU A 95 9.20 -3.60 -3.08
C LEU A 95 8.95 -4.79 -4.00
N LEU A 96 7.70 -5.03 -4.42
CA LEU A 96 7.36 -6.12 -5.34
C LEU A 96 8.00 -5.91 -6.72
N ARG A 97 7.98 -4.70 -7.27
CA ARG A 97 8.65 -4.38 -8.55
C ARG A 97 10.15 -4.69 -8.48
N ARG A 98 10.81 -4.32 -7.38
CA ARG A 98 12.23 -4.65 -7.18
C ARG A 98 12.43 -6.15 -7.05
N ARG A 99 11.54 -6.84 -6.34
CA ARG A 99 11.59 -8.30 -6.11
C ARG A 99 11.44 -9.10 -7.41
N LEU A 100 10.61 -8.66 -8.35
CA LEU A 100 10.42 -9.29 -9.67
C LEU A 100 11.73 -9.42 -10.48
N ARG A 101 12.74 -8.59 -10.21
CA ARG A 101 14.05 -8.67 -10.88
C ARG A 101 14.85 -9.91 -10.50
N THR A 102 14.59 -10.48 -9.33
CA THR A 102 15.37 -11.58 -8.76
C THR A 102 14.52 -12.80 -8.39
N HIS A 103 13.20 -12.70 -8.50
CA HIS A 103 12.25 -13.73 -8.10
C HIS A 103 11.16 -13.91 -9.17
N VAL A 104 10.63 -15.13 -9.24
CA VAL A 104 9.27 -15.37 -9.73
C VAL A 104 8.33 -15.11 -8.57
N ILE A 105 7.30 -14.30 -8.79
CA ILE A 105 6.27 -14.01 -7.78
C ILE A 105 4.96 -14.59 -8.26
N THR A 106 4.24 -15.27 -7.37
CA THR A 106 2.96 -15.91 -7.68
C THR A 106 1.87 -15.48 -6.73
N ILE A 107 0.63 -15.60 -7.19
CA ILE A 107 -0.56 -15.59 -6.34
C ILE A 107 -1.13 -17.01 -6.37
N GLU A 108 -1.29 -17.61 -5.19
CA GLU A 108 -1.78 -18.98 -4.99
C GLU A 108 -2.77 -18.95 -3.82
N ASP A 109 -4.01 -19.36 -4.04
CA ASP A 109 -5.07 -19.42 -3.00
C ASP A 109 -5.26 -18.10 -2.20
N GLY A 110 -5.03 -16.96 -2.86
CA GLY A 110 -5.13 -15.64 -2.24
C GLY A 110 -3.86 -15.18 -1.49
N ASP A 111 -2.81 -15.99 -1.48
CA ASP A 111 -1.52 -15.66 -0.87
C ASP A 111 -0.46 -15.33 -1.93
N VAL A 112 0.46 -14.43 -1.56
CA VAL A 112 1.58 -14.02 -2.41
C VAL A 112 2.83 -14.79 -2.03
N TYR A 113 3.36 -15.58 -2.97
CA TYR A 113 4.61 -16.34 -2.78
C TYR A 113 5.74 -15.78 -3.64
N THR A 114 6.97 -15.91 -3.16
CA THR A 114 8.17 -15.50 -3.89
C THR A 114 9.16 -16.65 -4.00
N TYR A 115 9.63 -16.89 -5.23
CA TYR A 115 10.58 -17.95 -5.54
C TYR A 115 11.84 -17.35 -6.14
N PRO A 116 13.01 -17.46 -5.49
CA PRO A 116 14.24 -16.85 -5.98
C PRO A 116 14.69 -17.52 -7.28
N LEU A 117 15.07 -16.70 -8.27
CA LEU A 117 15.58 -17.18 -9.55
C LEU A 117 16.87 -17.99 -9.37
N LYS A 118 17.76 -17.56 -8.46
CA LYS A 118 19.07 -18.20 -8.22
C LYS A 118 19.86 -18.43 -9.52
N GLY A 119 19.86 -17.44 -10.42
CA GLY A 119 20.52 -17.51 -11.73
C GLY A 119 19.75 -18.29 -12.80
N ARG A 120 18.61 -18.90 -12.47
CA ARG A 120 17.77 -19.63 -13.45
C ARG A 120 16.94 -18.64 -14.28
N PRO A 121 16.65 -18.94 -15.56
CA PRO A 121 15.67 -18.19 -16.34
C PRO A 121 14.29 -18.25 -15.68
N ALA A 122 13.57 -17.12 -15.66
CA ALA A 122 12.23 -17.05 -15.07
C ALA A 122 11.28 -18.08 -15.69
N ALA A 123 11.28 -18.21 -17.03
CA ALA A 123 10.45 -19.18 -17.75
C ALA A 123 10.67 -20.63 -17.27
N ALA A 124 11.92 -21.03 -17.02
CA ALA A 124 12.22 -22.38 -16.56
C ALA A 124 11.67 -22.64 -15.14
N LEU A 125 11.77 -21.64 -14.25
CA LEU A 125 11.23 -21.75 -12.90
C LEU A 125 9.68 -21.74 -12.92
N MET A 126 9.08 -20.89 -13.74
CA MET A 126 7.61 -20.86 -13.90
C MET A 126 7.07 -22.19 -14.43
N SER A 127 7.69 -22.79 -15.44
CA SER A 127 7.32 -24.13 -15.93
C SER A 127 7.41 -25.20 -14.84
N ALA A 128 8.46 -25.18 -14.01
CA ALA A 128 8.62 -26.11 -12.91
C ALA A 128 7.54 -25.94 -11.82
N ILE A 129 7.11 -24.69 -11.56
CA ILE A 129 6.01 -24.41 -10.63
C ILE A 129 4.68 -24.90 -11.20
N ARG A 130 4.37 -24.57 -12.47
CA ARG A 130 3.15 -25.01 -13.16
C ARG A 130 3.01 -26.53 -13.20
N ALA A 131 4.13 -27.26 -13.33
CA ALA A 131 4.12 -28.73 -13.32
C ALA A 131 3.71 -29.34 -11.98
N ARG A 132 3.82 -28.59 -10.88
CA ARG A 132 3.54 -29.06 -9.51
C ARG A 132 2.26 -28.48 -8.92
N LYS A 133 1.84 -27.31 -9.39
CA LYS A 133 0.74 -26.53 -8.85
C LYS A 133 -0.15 -26.03 -9.99
N ALA A 134 -1.43 -26.38 -9.93
CA ALA A 134 -2.46 -25.84 -10.82
C ALA A 134 -2.98 -24.50 -10.28
N GLY A 135 -3.56 -23.67 -11.14
CA GLY A 135 -4.22 -22.41 -10.72
C GLY A 135 -3.29 -21.27 -10.28
N VAL A 136 -1.98 -21.41 -10.50
CA VAL A 136 -1.00 -20.39 -10.11
C VAL A 136 -1.03 -19.20 -11.07
N GLU A 137 -1.25 -18.01 -10.53
CA GLU A 137 -1.07 -16.75 -11.27
C GLU A 137 0.38 -16.28 -11.12
N PHE A 138 1.02 -15.92 -12.24
CA PHE A 138 2.40 -15.43 -12.26
C PHE A 138 2.43 -13.93 -12.48
N LEU A 139 2.90 -13.19 -11.48
CA LEU A 139 3.04 -11.74 -11.59
C LEU A 139 3.97 -11.32 -12.74
N ASN A 140 4.96 -12.17 -13.04
CA ASN A 140 5.90 -11.99 -14.15
C ASN A 140 5.22 -11.98 -15.53
N GLU A 141 4.01 -12.52 -15.67
CA GLU A 141 3.25 -12.56 -16.93
C GLU A 141 2.11 -11.54 -16.95
N THR A 142 1.46 -11.30 -15.82
CA THR A 142 0.27 -10.44 -15.70
C THR A 142 0.59 -8.94 -15.63
N GLY A 143 1.87 -8.57 -15.50
CA GLY A 143 2.32 -7.18 -15.51
C GLY A 143 1.65 -6.32 -14.42
N ALA A 144 1.18 -5.13 -14.80
CA ALA A 144 0.64 -4.16 -13.86
C ALA A 144 -0.65 -4.63 -13.15
N ALA A 145 -1.47 -5.47 -13.78
CA ALA A 145 -2.71 -5.97 -13.19
C ALA A 145 -2.42 -6.91 -12.02
N GLY A 146 -1.56 -7.91 -12.22
CA GLY A 146 -1.17 -8.82 -11.13
C GLY A 146 -0.37 -8.12 -10.04
N LEU A 147 0.44 -7.11 -10.39
CA LEU A 147 1.12 -6.29 -9.38
C LEU A 147 0.12 -5.61 -8.44
N ARG A 148 -0.90 -4.93 -8.97
CA ARG A 148 -1.95 -4.30 -8.14
C ARG A 148 -2.67 -5.34 -7.28
N ARG A 149 -3.00 -6.50 -7.86
CA ARG A 149 -3.68 -7.57 -7.13
C ARG A 149 -2.84 -8.11 -5.97
N ALA A 150 -1.55 -8.35 -6.18
CA ALA A 150 -0.65 -8.81 -5.13
C ALA A 150 -0.51 -7.79 -4.00
N VAL A 151 -0.39 -6.50 -4.33
CA VAL A 151 -0.34 -5.44 -3.31
C VAL A 151 -1.62 -5.43 -2.48
N GLN A 152 -2.80 -5.50 -3.11
CA GLN A 152 -4.07 -5.58 -2.40
C GLN A 152 -4.16 -6.78 -1.45
N LEU A 153 -3.67 -7.95 -1.86
CA LEU A 153 -3.64 -9.15 -1.01
C LEU A 153 -2.70 -8.98 0.18
N LEU A 154 -1.50 -8.42 -0.03
CA LEU A 154 -0.55 -8.16 1.05
C LEU A 154 -1.09 -7.15 2.06
N MET A 155 -1.72 -6.08 1.58
CA MET A 155 -2.33 -5.07 2.46
C MET A 155 -3.50 -5.63 3.25
N ALA A 156 -4.41 -6.38 2.60
CA ALA A 156 -5.52 -7.03 3.29
C ALA A 156 -5.04 -8.01 4.38
N LYS A 157 -3.94 -8.73 4.12
CA LYS A 157 -3.34 -9.63 5.12
C LYS A 157 -2.69 -8.88 6.28
N ALA A 158 -2.08 -7.72 6.02
CA ALA A 158 -1.54 -6.85 7.06
C ALA A 158 -2.67 -6.27 7.94
N ASP A 159 -3.74 -5.76 7.33
CA ASP A 159 -4.91 -5.24 8.05
C ASP A 159 -5.54 -6.31 8.97
N LEU A 160 -5.61 -7.57 8.52
CA LEU A 160 -6.09 -8.69 9.35
C LEU A 160 -5.13 -9.00 10.51
N ALA A 161 -3.82 -8.99 10.26
CA ALA A 161 -2.83 -9.27 11.30
C ALA A 161 -2.82 -8.19 12.40
N ASP A 162 -3.04 -6.92 12.02
CA ASP A 162 -3.14 -5.82 12.97
C ASP A 162 -4.43 -5.86 13.78
N ALA A 163 -5.55 -6.31 13.18
CA ALA A 163 -6.80 -6.51 13.89
C ALA A 163 -6.71 -7.63 14.96
N ASP A 164 -5.95 -8.68 14.68
CA ASP A 164 -5.72 -9.80 15.60
C ASP A 164 -4.71 -9.49 16.72
N ARG A 165 -3.96 -8.38 16.60
CA ARG A 165 -2.96 -7.97 17.59
C ARG A 165 -3.62 -7.27 18.78
N THR A 166 -4.06 -8.06 19.76
CA THR A 166 -4.41 -7.55 21.10
C THR A 166 -3.14 -7.39 21.93
N ASP A 167 -2.85 -6.18 22.43
CA ASP A 167 -1.78 -5.99 23.41
C ASP A 167 -2.08 -6.80 24.68
N PRO A 168 -1.10 -7.49 25.29
CA PRO A 168 -1.26 -7.99 26.64
C PRO A 168 -1.45 -6.80 27.58
N ALA A 169 -2.56 -6.83 28.33
CA ALA A 169 -2.93 -5.86 29.35
C ALA A 169 -1.87 -5.69 30.45
#